data_AF-A0AAW4RJM8-F1
#
_entry.id   AF-A0AAW4RJM8-F1
#
_cell.length_a   1.000
_cell.length_b   1.000
_cell.length_c   1.000
_cell.angle_alpha   90.00
_cell.angle_beta   90.00
_cell.angle_gamma   90.00
#
_symmetry.space_group_name_H-M   'P 1'
#
loop_
_entity.id
_entity.type
_entity.pdbx_description
1 polymer ?
#
loop_
_entity_poly.entity_id
_entity_poly.type
_entity_poly.pdbx_seq_one_letter_code
_entity_poly.pdbx_strand_id
1 'polypeptide(L)'
;MAYQTPQYTRGQVRRAGNALREARLQPETFMQAMPIITNWRAAHAYPLNTFQSTLRMKLSALGMPVPKSVVGQRLKRLPSIVSKLQRFDTMNRPGF
;
A
#
# COMPACT_ATOMS: atom_id res chain seq x y z
N MET A 1 -18.72 2.87 3.61
CA MET A 1 -17.36 3.47 3.56
C MET A 1 -17.03 3.80 2.11
N ALA A 2 -16.63 5.04 1.82
CA ALA A 2 -16.09 5.38 0.50
C ALA A 2 -14.61 4.98 0.45
N TYR A 3 -14.26 4.01 -0.41
CA TYR A 3 -12.87 3.66 -0.67
C TYR A 3 -12.24 4.68 -1.61
N GLN A 4 -10.96 4.98 -1.40
CA GLN A 4 -10.21 5.83 -2.33
C GLN A 4 -9.96 5.06 -3.63
N THR A 5 -10.11 5.74 -4.77
CA THR A 5 -9.77 5.17 -6.09
C THR A 5 -8.34 5.57 -6.47
N PRO A 6 -7.62 4.73 -7.25
CA PRO A 6 -6.32 5.12 -7.79
C PRO A 6 -6.50 6.28 -8.76
N GLN A 7 -5.97 7.45 -8.40
CA GLN A 7 -6.04 8.66 -9.23
C GLN A 7 -4.83 8.79 -10.18
N TYR A 8 -3.79 7.98 -9.94
CA TYR A 8 -2.52 8.06 -10.66
C TYR A 8 -2.24 6.75 -11.40
N THR A 9 -1.61 6.88 -12.55
CA THR A 9 -1.13 5.73 -13.33
C THR A 9 -0.01 4.99 -12.60
N ARG A 10 0.16 3.70 -12.89
CA ARG A 10 1.28 2.89 -12.34
C ARG A 10 2.65 3.53 -12.61
N GLY A 11 2.83 4.15 -13.79
CA GLY A 11 4.05 4.87 -14.14
C GLY A 11 4.30 6.12 -13.29
N GLN A 12 3.25 6.86 -12.90
CA GLN A 12 3.36 7.99 -11.96
C GLN A 12 3.70 7.52 -10.56
N VAL A 13 3.06 6.44 -10.09
CA VAL A 13 3.37 5.83 -8.78
C VAL A 13 4.82 5.34 -8.72
N ARG A 14 5.31 4.72 -9.79
CA ARG A 14 6.71 4.29 -9.91
C ARG A 14 7.68 5.46 -9.84
N ARG A 15 7.41 6.54 -10.59
CA ARG A 15 8.23 7.78 -10.55
C ARG A 15 8.23 8.41 -9.16
N ALA A 16 7.06 8.49 -8.51
CA ALA A 16 6.96 8.97 -7.14
C ALA A 16 7.76 8.09 -6.17
N GLY A 17 7.74 6.77 -6.33
CA GLY A 17 8.55 5.84 -5.54
C GLY A 17 10.06 6.05 -5.71
N ASN A 18 10.51 6.35 -6.93
CA ASN A 18 11.91 6.71 -7.19
C ASN A 18 12.29 8.05 -6.56
N ALA A 19 11.42 9.07 -6.66
CA ALA A 19 11.65 10.36 -5.99
C ALA A 19 11.74 10.21 -4.46
N LEU A 20 10.95 9.32 -3.85
CA LEU A 20 11.05 9.02 -2.41
C LEU A 20 12.36 8.32 -2.02
N ARG A 21 13.04 7.65 -2.97
CA ARG A 21 14.35 7.04 -2.74
C ARG A 21 15.44 8.10 -2.63
N GLU A 22 15.40 9.08 -3.54
CA GLU A 22 16.35 10.20 -3.61
C GLU A 22 15.95 11.39 -2.72
N ALA A 23 15.02 11.19 -1.77
CA ALA A 23 14.43 12.24 -0.94
C ALA A 23 15.45 13.14 -0.20
N ARG A 24 16.66 12.63 0.05
CA ARG A 24 17.76 13.41 0.66
C ARG A 24 18.40 14.42 -0.28
N LEU A 25 18.27 14.21 -1.59
CA LEU A 25 18.89 15.02 -2.64
C LEU A 25 17.94 16.10 -3.17
N GLN A 26 16.62 15.85 -3.17
CA GLN A 26 15.62 16.79 -3.71
C GLN A 26 14.33 16.86 -2.87
N PRO A 27 14.26 17.74 -1.86
CA PRO A 27 13.10 17.92 -0.98
C PRO A 27 11.79 18.28 -1.71
N GLU A 28 11.88 19.03 -2.81
CA GLU A 28 10.71 19.49 -3.57
C GLU A 28 10.04 18.33 -4.29
N THR A 29 10.82 17.41 -4.86
CA THR A 29 10.30 16.21 -5.53
C THR A 29 9.66 15.25 -4.53
N PHE A 30 10.18 15.20 -3.31
CA PHE A 30 9.58 14.43 -2.21
C PHE A 30 8.18 14.92 -1.86
N MET A 31 7.99 16.25 -1.75
CA MET A 31 6.67 16.83 -1.46
C MET A 31 5.63 16.50 -2.54
N GLN A 32 6.04 16.50 -3.81
CA GLN A 32 5.17 16.15 -4.93
C GLN A 32 4.86 14.64 -5.02
N ALA A 33 5.80 13.78 -4.61
CA ALA A 33 5.61 12.33 -4.59
C ALA A 33 4.68 11.86 -3.46
N MET A 34 4.64 12.60 -2.36
CA MET A 34 3.88 12.26 -1.16
C MET A 34 2.36 12.06 -1.37
N PRO A 35 1.63 12.96 -2.07
CA PRO A 35 0.21 12.76 -2.35
C PRO A 35 -0.04 11.55 -3.26
N ILE A 36 0.82 11.29 -4.24
CA ILE A 36 0.70 10.16 -5.18
C ILE A 36 0.75 8.83 -4.43
N ILE A 37 1.77 8.65 -3.58
CA ILE A 37 1.94 7.43 -2.79
C ILE A 37 0.84 7.29 -1.73
N THR A 38 0.37 8.42 -1.17
CA THR A 38 -0.73 8.41 -0.21
C THR A 38 -2.04 7.94 -0.84
N ASN A 39 -2.41 8.46 -2.01
CA ASN A 39 -3.58 8.00 -2.76
C ASN A 39 -3.45 6.52 -3.13
N TRP A 40 -2.30 6.11 -3.69
CA TRP A 40 -2.05 4.71 -4.07
C TRP A 40 -2.20 3.76 -2.87
N ARG A 41 -1.62 4.13 -1.72
CA ARG A 41 -1.74 3.37 -0.47
C ARG A 41 -3.16 3.32 0.04
N ALA A 42 -3.91 4.43 -0.03
CA ALA A 42 -5.31 4.47 0.41
C ALA A 42 -6.21 3.61 -0.49
N ALA A 43 -5.94 3.58 -1.80
CA ALA A 43 -6.70 2.75 -2.75
C ALA A 43 -6.56 1.25 -2.49
N HIS A 44 -5.48 0.81 -1.85
CA HIS A 44 -5.30 -0.58 -1.43
C HIS A 44 -6.20 -1.01 -0.26
N ALA A 45 -6.97 -0.10 0.34
CA ALA A 45 -7.94 -0.47 1.38
C ALA A 45 -9.07 -1.34 0.84
N TYR A 46 -9.53 -1.08 -0.40
CA TYR A 46 -10.57 -1.87 -1.05
C TYR A 46 -10.19 -3.35 -1.23
N PRO A 47 -9.07 -3.69 -1.91
CA PRO A 47 -8.70 -5.10 -2.09
C PRO A 47 -8.43 -5.79 -0.75
N LEU A 48 -7.85 -5.09 0.24
CA LEU A 48 -7.68 -5.66 1.59
C LEU A 48 -9.01 -6.06 2.23
N ASN A 49 -10.05 -5.24 2.08
CA ASN A 49 -11.37 -5.56 2.60
C ASN A 49 -12.00 -6.75 1.86
N THR A 50 -11.81 -6.87 0.55
CA THR A 50 -12.25 -8.02 -0.23
C THR A 50 -11.58 -9.32 0.26
N PHE A 51 -10.26 -9.29 0.47
CA PHE A 51 -9.52 -10.43 1.04
C PHE A 51 -10.00 -10.76 2.45
N GLN A 52 -10.21 -9.76 3.31
CA GLN A 52 -10.70 -9.95 4.67
C GLN A 52 -12.06 -10.65 4.67
N SER A 53 -12.99 -10.19 3.82
CA SER A 53 -14.34 -10.74 3.70
C SER A 53 -14.29 -12.20 3.22
N THR A 54 -13.45 -12.47 2.22
CA THR A 54 -13.23 -13.83 1.71
C THR A 54 -12.65 -14.75 2.79
N LEU A 55 -11.67 -14.26 3.56
CA LEU A 55 -11.05 -15.05 4.62
C LEU A 55 -12.04 -15.38 5.74
N ARG A 56 -12.88 -14.41 6.14
CA ARG A 56 -13.95 -14.62 7.13
C ARG A 56 -14.96 -15.66 6.67
N MET A 57 -15.36 -15.63 5.40
CA MET A 57 -16.27 -16.62 4.83
C MET A 57 -15.67 -18.03 4.90
N LYS A 58 -14.39 -18.18 4.51
CA LYS A 58 -13.69 -19.48 4.59
C LYS A 58 -13.56 -19.98 6.02
N LEU A 59 -13.24 -19.11 6.97
CA LEU A 59 -13.13 -19.47 8.39
C LEU A 59 -14.47 -19.91 8.97
N SER A 60 -15.56 -19.27 8.57
CA SER A 60 -16.92 -19.68 8.95
C SER A 60 -17.26 -21.07 8.42
N ALA A 61 -16.92 -21.37 7.16
CA ALA A 61 -17.14 -22.68 6.56
C ALA A 61 -16.33 -23.81 7.24
N LEU A 62 -15.17 -23.48 7.83
CA LEU A 62 -14.33 -24.41 8.58
C LEU A 62 -14.74 -24.56 10.06
N GLY A 63 -15.89 -24.01 10.47
CA GLY A 63 -16.38 -24.09 11.86
C GLY A 63 -15.61 -23.21 12.85
N MET A 64 -14.80 -22.27 12.36
CA MET A 64 -14.04 -21.31 13.17
C MET A 64 -14.52 -19.87 12.93
N PRO A 65 -15.78 -19.52 13.24
CA PRO A 65 -16.29 -18.16 13.02
C PRO A 65 -15.62 -17.14 13.95
N VAL A 66 -15.63 -15.88 13.52
CA VAL A 66 -15.29 -14.74 14.37
C VAL A 66 -16.25 -14.72 15.57
N PRO A 67 -15.81 -14.56 16.84
CA PRO A 67 -14.51 -14.05 17.30
C PRO A 67 -13.44 -15.10 17.59
N LYS A 68 -13.70 -16.41 17.43
CA LYS A 68 -12.72 -17.47 17.69
C LYS A 68 -11.48 -17.35 16.80
N SER A 69 -11.64 -16.77 15.61
CA SER A 69 -10.57 -16.46 14.66
C SER A 69 -10.52 -14.95 14.35
N VAL A 70 -9.57 -14.22 14.94
CA VAL A 70 -9.44 -12.77 14.74
C VAL A 70 -8.76 -12.48 13.40
N VAL A 71 -9.50 -11.84 12.48
CA VAL A 71 -8.97 -11.39 11.19
C VAL A 71 -8.83 -9.87 11.16
N GLY A 72 -7.59 -9.40 11.23
CA GLY A 72 -7.23 -7.99 11.06
C GLY A 72 -6.85 -7.63 9.63
N GLN A 73 -6.95 -6.34 9.30
CA GLN A 73 -6.42 -5.77 8.06
C GLN A 73 -5.59 -4.53 8.39
N ARG A 74 -4.48 -4.31 7.69
CA ARG A 74 -3.61 -3.16 7.91
C ARG A 74 -2.96 -2.70 6.62
N LEU A 75 -3.07 -1.40 6.34
CA LEU A 75 -2.23 -0.73 5.35
C LEU A 75 -0.83 -0.52 5.92
N LYS A 76 0.19 -0.68 5.07
CA LYS A 76 1.56 -0.32 5.43
C LYS A 76 1.60 1.17 5.79
N ARG A 77 2.40 1.54 6.80
CA ARG A 77 2.57 2.95 7.21
C ARG A 77 3.53 3.66 6.26
N LEU A 78 3.25 4.93 5.95
CA LEU A 78 4.05 5.75 5.03
C LEU A 78 5.54 5.82 5.42
N PRO A 79 5.93 6.07 6.70
CA PRO A 79 7.35 6.11 7.07
C PRO A 79 8.08 4.80 6.79
N SER A 80 7.40 3.66 7.03
CA SER A 80 7.98 2.34 6.74
C SER A 80 8.07 2.05 5.23
N ILE A 81 7.20 2.64 4.40
CA ILE A 81 7.30 2.56 2.94
C ILE A 81 8.53 3.34 2.48
N VAL A 82 8.66 4.60 2.91
CA VAL A 82 9.81 5.48 2.58
C VAL A 82 11.13 4.84 3.02
N SER A 83 11.23 4.40 4.29
CA SER A 83 12.44 3.75 4.81
C SER A 83 12.80 2.48 4.04
N LYS A 84 11.82 1.70 3.58
CA LYS A 84 12.08 0.51 2.75
C LYS A 84 12.55 0.87 1.35
N LEU A 85 11.99 1.92 0.73
CA LEU A 85 12.42 2.41 -0.58
C LEU A 85 13.84 2.97 -0.55
N GLN A 86 14.23 3.63 0.53
CA GLN A 86 15.58 4.19 0.73
C GLN A 86 16.62 3.10 1.04
N ARG A 87 16.23 2.01 1.73
CA ARG A 87 17.17 0.94 2.12
C ARG A 87 17.55 0.02 0.97
N PHE A 88 16.69 -0.15 -0.05
CA PHE A 88 16.93 -1.07 -1.16
C PHE A 88 17.09 -0.31 -2.47
N ASP A 89 18.33 0.09 -2.73
CA ASP A 89 18.72 0.88 -3.90
C ASP A 89 18.62 0.12 -5.24
N THR A 90 18.60 -1.22 -5.19
CA THR A 90 18.63 -2.10 -6.37
C THR A 90 17.35 -2.91 -6.60
N MET A 91 16.22 -2.56 -5.96
CA MET A 91 14.97 -3.27 -6.23
C MET A 91 14.36 -2.85 -7.58
N ASN A 92 15.01 -3.20 -8.68
CA ASN A 92 14.39 -3.32 -9.99
C ASN A 92 13.59 -4.63 -9.98
N ARG A 93 12.36 -4.58 -9.45
CA ARG A 93 11.43 -5.71 -9.61
C ARG A 93 10.67 -5.51 -10.92
N PRO A 94 10.92 -6.33 -11.96
CA PRO A 94 10.01 -6.39 -13.09
C PRO A 94 8.69 -6.96 -12.58
N GLY A 95 7.58 -6.25 -12.81
CA GLY A 95 6.25 -6.77 -12.55
C GLY A 95 5.61 -6.41 -11.22
N PHE A 96 5.38 -5.12 -10.99
CA PHE A 96 4.20 -4.61 -10.26
C PHE A 96 3.75 -3.28 -10.89
#